data_AF-A0A0C3D8E1-F1
#
_entry.id   AF-A0A0C3D8E1-F1
#
_cell.length_a   1.000
_cell.length_b   1.000
_cell.length_c   1.000
_cell.angle_alpha   90.00
_cell.angle_beta   90.00
_cell.angle_gamma   90.00
#
_symmetry.space_group_name_H-M   'P 1'
#
loop_
_entity.id
_entity.type
_entity.pdbx_description
1 polymer ?
#
loop_
_entity_poly.entity_id
_entity_poly.type
_entity_poly.pdbx_seq_one_letter_code
_entity_poly.pdbx_strand_id
1 'polypeptide(L)'
;IQRVLHEVSTWSKLRHRNIVTVFGITTTFDYTISLITEWADLGSAIDYVQNRVVDPRPLIIDVAHGINYLHGQRRPIVHGDLRGKNVLISQDGRALITDYGVATLVDSVFDNNVAVSSFGGACIRWMAPETMESYGELTTKDDIWAFGMLMLELLTTQPPFHEIPGLRAVISRIMQGPPNRPADKDTCGRLTNAWWNVCCSCWYRLPSQRPPISDVLRSLQQS
;
A
#
# COMPACT_ATOMS: atom_id res chain seq x y z
N ILE A 1 1.67 -24.88 4.54
CA ILE A 1 0.51 -25.16 3.65
C ILE A 1 -0.84 -24.93 4.34
N GLN A 2 -1.18 -25.61 5.45
CA GLN A 2 -2.52 -25.45 6.09
C GLN A 2 -2.88 -24.00 6.49
N ARG A 3 -1.93 -23.23 7.02
CA ARG A 3 -2.13 -21.81 7.36
C ARG A 3 -2.33 -20.92 6.13
N VAL A 4 -1.53 -21.13 5.08
CA VAL A 4 -1.69 -20.46 3.77
C VAL A 4 -3.09 -20.71 3.20
N LEU A 5 -3.57 -21.96 3.24
CA LEU A 5 -4.92 -22.32 2.79
C LEU A 5 -6.03 -21.64 3.62
N HIS A 6 -5.80 -21.46 4.93
CA HIS A 6 -6.73 -20.76 5.81
C HIS A 6 -6.80 -19.26 5.49
N GLU A 7 -5.66 -18.62 5.26
CA GLU A 7 -5.57 -17.20 4.88
C GLU A 7 -6.20 -16.98 3.51
N VAL A 8 -5.85 -17.80 2.51
CA VAL A 8 -6.48 -17.80 1.18
C VAL A 8 -8.00 -18.00 1.27
N SER A 9 -8.49 -18.91 2.13
CA SER A 9 -9.93 -19.10 2.34
C SER A 9 -10.62 -17.88 2.97
N THR A 10 -9.88 -17.10 3.76
CA THR A 10 -10.37 -15.83 4.31
C THR A 10 -10.42 -14.78 3.21
N TRP A 11 -9.38 -14.70 2.40
CA TRP A 11 -9.25 -13.75 1.29
C TRP A 11 -10.25 -14.01 0.16
N SER A 12 -10.53 -15.29 -0.14
CA SER A 12 -11.50 -15.68 -1.16
C SER A 12 -12.95 -15.31 -0.79
N LYS A 13 -13.19 -14.91 0.46
CA LYS A 13 -14.50 -14.44 0.95
C LYS A 13 -14.61 -12.90 0.98
N LEU A 14 -13.51 -12.18 0.76
CA LEU A 14 -13.54 -10.72 0.72
C LEU A 14 -14.30 -10.25 -0.52
N ARG A 15 -15.23 -9.32 -0.32
CA ARG A 15 -16.08 -8.76 -1.36
C ARG A 15 -16.19 -7.27 -1.14
N HIS A 16 -15.47 -6.51 -1.95
CA HIS A 16 -15.51 -5.05 -1.92
C HIS A 16 -15.10 -4.50 -3.29
N ARG A 17 -15.70 -3.38 -3.70
CA ARG A 17 -15.53 -2.79 -5.04
C ARG A 17 -14.12 -2.25 -5.32
N ASN A 18 -13.27 -2.18 -4.30
CA ASN A 18 -11.89 -1.68 -4.33
C ASN A 18 -10.87 -2.74 -3.83
N ILE A 19 -11.27 -4.01 -3.76
CA ILE A 19 -10.39 -5.13 -3.41
C ILE A 19 -10.46 -6.14 -4.56
N VAL A 20 -9.30 -6.59 -5.04
CA VAL A 20 -9.21 -7.62 -6.06
C VAL A 20 -9.88 -8.91 -5.58
N THR A 21 -10.76 -9.46 -6.39
CA THR A 21 -11.42 -10.73 -6.10
C THR A 21 -10.45 -11.89 -6.32
N VAL A 22 -10.19 -12.65 -5.26
CA VAL A 22 -9.45 -13.93 -5.34
C VAL A 22 -10.43 -15.07 -5.61
N PHE A 23 -10.29 -15.73 -6.76
CA PHE A 23 -11.07 -16.91 -7.14
C PHE A 23 -10.55 -18.18 -6.48
N GLY A 24 -9.26 -18.26 -6.20
CA GLY A 24 -8.65 -19.41 -5.55
C GLY A 24 -7.13 -19.41 -5.66
N ILE A 25 -6.56 -20.60 -5.56
CA ILE A 25 -5.13 -20.86 -5.78
C ILE A 25 -4.96 -22.02 -6.74
N THR A 26 -3.78 -22.10 -7.35
CA THR A 26 -3.33 -23.25 -8.13
C THR A 26 -1.87 -23.57 -7.80
N THR A 27 -1.49 -24.82 -7.99
CA THR A 27 -0.09 -25.29 -7.91
C THR A 27 0.39 -25.88 -9.23
N THR A 28 -0.40 -25.72 -10.30
CA THR A 28 -0.13 -26.35 -11.61
C THR A 28 0.94 -25.62 -12.41
N PHE A 29 1.18 -24.35 -12.09
CA PHE A 29 2.26 -23.56 -12.66
C PHE A 29 3.47 -23.69 -11.74
N ASP A 30 4.66 -23.89 -12.33
CA ASP A 30 6.01 -23.87 -11.74
C ASP A 30 6.25 -24.55 -10.36
N TYR A 31 5.34 -25.42 -9.91
CA TYR A 31 5.31 -26.03 -8.58
C TYR A 31 5.22 -25.03 -7.42
N THR A 32 4.85 -23.77 -7.67
CA THR A 32 4.58 -22.76 -6.62
C THR A 32 3.08 -22.63 -6.35
N ILE A 33 2.72 -22.05 -5.20
CA ILE A 33 1.33 -21.68 -4.92
C ILE A 33 1.06 -20.33 -5.61
N SER A 34 0.25 -20.33 -6.67
CA SER A 34 -0.16 -19.13 -7.39
C SER A 34 -1.59 -18.74 -7.03
N LEU A 35 -1.85 -17.45 -6.81
CA LEU A 35 -3.19 -16.90 -6.63
C LEU A 35 -3.88 -16.69 -7.98
N ILE A 36 -5.16 -17.06 -8.06
CA ILE A 36 -6.01 -16.78 -9.22
C ILE A 36 -6.94 -15.62 -8.84
N THR A 37 -6.85 -14.52 -9.58
CA THR A 37 -7.62 -13.30 -9.31
C THR A 37 -8.41 -12.85 -10.52
N GLU A 38 -9.31 -11.88 -10.33
CA GLU A 38 -9.81 -11.09 -11.45
C GLU A 38 -8.65 -10.41 -12.19
N TRP A 39 -8.80 -10.30 -13.51
CA TRP A 39 -7.83 -9.65 -14.38
C TRP A 39 -8.10 -8.14 -14.44
N ALA A 40 -7.03 -7.34 -14.46
CA ALA A 40 -7.10 -5.88 -14.52
C ALA A 40 -6.31 -5.36 -15.73
N ASP A 41 -7.04 -5.00 -16.79
CA ASP A 41 -6.47 -4.68 -18.11
C ASP A 41 -5.58 -3.44 -18.13
N LEU A 42 -5.81 -2.49 -17.21
CA LEU A 42 -5.12 -1.20 -17.21
C LEU A 42 -3.84 -1.19 -16.36
N GLY A 43 -3.42 -2.37 -15.88
CA GLY A 43 -2.17 -2.55 -15.16
C GLY A 43 -2.21 -1.97 -13.74
N SER A 44 -1.03 -1.62 -13.23
CA SER A 44 -0.89 -1.05 -11.88
C SER A 44 -1.22 0.45 -11.86
N ALA A 45 -1.62 0.95 -10.69
CA ALA A 45 -1.95 2.37 -10.51
C ALA A 45 -0.76 3.27 -10.81
N ILE A 46 0.47 2.85 -10.46
CA ILE A 46 1.67 3.65 -10.74
C ILE A 46 2.00 3.72 -12.24
N ASP A 47 1.72 2.66 -13.00
CA ASP A 47 1.86 2.67 -14.46
C ASP A 47 0.76 3.53 -15.10
N TYR A 48 -0.47 3.39 -14.61
CA TYR A 48 -1.64 4.10 -15.13
C TYR A 48 -1.51 5.62 -15.00
N VAL A 49 -0.99 6.11 -13.87
CA VAL A 49 -0.81 7.56 -13.63
C VAL A 49 0.42 8.16 -14.32
N GLN A 50 1.27 7.36 -14.98
CA GLN A 50 2.35 7.90 -15.82
C GLN A 50 1.79 8.75 -16.97
N ASN A 51 0.57 8.43 -17.43
CA ASN A 51 -0.18 9.36 -18.24
C ASN A 51 -0.60 10.57 -17.38
N ARG A 52 0.14 11.67 -17.52
CA ARG A 52 -0.04 12.91 -16.75
C ARG A 52 -1.44 13.53 -16.90
N VAL A 53 -2.26 13.12 -17.87
CA VAL A 53 -3.67 13.57 -17.98
C VAL A 53 -4.55 12.94 -16.90
N VAL A 54 -4.19 11.74 -16.42
CA VAL A 54 -4.92 11.04 -15.36
C VAL A 54 -4.79 11.80 -14.04
N ASP A 55 -5.93 12.06 -13.40
CA ASP A 55 -5.97 12.53 -12.02
C ASP A 55 -5.94 11.33 -11.08
N PRO A 56 -4.90 11.17 -10.23
CA PRO A 56 -4.82 10.04 -9.30
C PRO A 56 -5.76 10.16 -8.09
N ARG A 57 -6.36 11.33 -7.83
CA ARG A 57 -7.15 11.56 -6.61
C ARG A 57 -8.34 10.60 -6.44
N PRO A 58 -9.15 10.30 -7.48
CA PRO A 58 -10.20 9.28 -7.37
C PRO A 58 -9.65 7.89 -7.03
N LEU A 59 -8.49 7.52 -7.59
CA LEU A 59 -7.84 6.23 -7.31
C LEU A 59 -7.39 6.15 -5.85
N ILE A 60 -6.83 7.24 -5.31
CA ILE A 60 -6.42 7.31 -3.90
C ILE A 60 -7.63 7.14 -2.97
N ILE A 61 -8.77 7.75 -3.31
CA ILE A 61 -10.02 7.61 -2.53
C ILE A 61 -10.53 6.16 -2.59
N ASP A 62 -10.51 5.54 -3.77
CA ASP A 62 -10.85 4.12 -3.95
C ASP A 62 -9.95 3.20 -3.10
N VAL A 63 -8.63 3.45 -3.07
CA VAL A 63 -7.69 2.72 -2.20
C VAL A 63 -8.04 2.92 -0.73
N ALA A 64 -8.35 4.15 -0.29
CA ALA A 64 -8.76 4.41 1.10
C ALA A 64 -10.04 3.63 1.49
N HIS A 65 -11.01 3.52 0.58
CA HIS A 65 -12.19 2.66 0.78
C HIS A 65 -11.82 1.18 0.92
N GLY A 66 -10.90 0.68 0.07
CA GLY A 66 -10.39 -0.69 0.17
C GLY A 66 -9.69 -0.98 1.50
N ILE A 67 -8.78 -0.11 1.93
CA ILE A 67 -8.09 -0.25 3.22
C ILE A 67 -9.07 -0.17 4.39
N ASN A 68 -10.04 0.74 4.35
CA ASN A 68 -11.10 0.81 5.36
C ASN A 68 -11.91 -0.49 5.46
N TYR A 69 -12.20 -1.14 4.33
CA TYR A 69 -12.85 -2.45 4.32
C TYR A 69 -11.98 -3.55 4.95
N LEU A 70 -10.67 -3.60 4.64
CA LEU A 70 -9.74 -4.59 5.20
C LEU A 70 -9.55 -4.41 6.71
N HIS A 71 -9.34 -3.17 7.16
CA HIS A 71 -9.17 -2.84 8.58
C HIS A 71 -10.45 -3.05 9.38
N GLY A 72 -11.62 -2.93 8.73
CA GLY A 72 -12.94 -3.14 9.35
C GLY A 72 -13.40 -4.60 9.45
N GLN A 73 -12.63 -5.56 8.95
CA GLN A 73 -12.95 -6.98 9.12
C GLN A 73 -12.96 -7.37 10.61
N ARG A 74 -13.73 -8.40 10.99
CA ARG A 74 -13.82 -8.88 12.39
C ARG A 74 -12.45 -9.12 13.03
N ARG A 75 -11.51 -9.62 12.23
CA ARG A 75 -10.07 -9.57 12.51
C ARG A 75 -9.49 -8.63 11.45
N PRO A 76 -8.95 -7.45 11.83
CA PRO A 76 -8.39 -6.52 10.86
C PRO A 76 -7.35 -7.21 9.98
N ILE A 77 -7.47 -7.01 8.67
CA ILE A 77 -6.49 -7.51 7.71
C ILE A 77 -5.53 -6.36 7.42
N VAL A 78 -4.26 -6.56 7.80
CA VAL A 78 -3.16 -5.62 7.48
C VAL A 78 -2.65 -5.98 6.10
N HIS A 79 -2.52 -4.97 5.23
CA HIS A 79 -2.02 -5.16 3.87
C HIS A 79 -0.52 -5.47 3.89
N GLY A 80 0.27 -4.62 4.53
CA GLY A 80 1.70 -4.80 4.78
C GLY A 80 2.65 -4.42 3.64
N ASP A 81 2.19 -4.38 2.38
CA ASP A 81 2.98 -3.85 1.24
C ASP A 81 2.16 -2.89 0.37
N LEU A 82 1.60 -1.83 0.96
CA LEU A 82 0.71 -0.92 0.23
C LEU A 82 1.52 0.09 -0.60
N ARG A 83 1.42 -0.02 -1.94
CA ARG A 83 2.13 0.80 -2.92
C ARG A 83 1.42 0.78 -4.27
N GLY A 84 1.69 1.74 -5.16
CA GLY A 84 1.01 1.86 -6.45
C GLY A 84 1.16 0.63 -7.37
N LYS A 85 2.20 -0.18 -7.18
CA LYS A 85 2.39 -1.47 -7.86
C LYS A 85 1.37 -2.54 -7.43
N ASN A 86 0.92 -2.49 -6.18
CA ASN A 86 -0.01 -3.46 -5.58
C ASN A 86 -1.46 -2.90 -5.57
N VAL A 87 -1.72 -1.94 -6.44
CA VAL A 87 -3.07 -1.44 -6.75
C VAL A 87 -3.26 -1.60 -8.25
N LEU A 88 -4.24 -2.39 -8.64
CA LEU A 88 -4.60 -2.62 -10.05
C LEU A 88 -5.72 -1.67 -10.47
N ILE A 89 -5.78 -1.37 -11.76
CA ILE A 89 -6.83 -0.54 -12.34
C ILE A 89 -7.77 -1.42 -13.17
N SER A 90 -9.04 -1.48 -12.75
CA SER A 90 -10.09 -2.21 -13.47
C SER A 90 -10.39 -1.57 -14.83
N GLN A 91 -11.09 -2.30 -15.70
CA GLN A 91 -11.49 -1.81 -17.01
C GLN A 91 -12.35 -0.52 -16.95
N ASP A 92 -13.12 -0.34 -15.89
CA ASP A 92 -13.91 0.88 -15.64
C ASP A 92 -13.16 1.98 -14.88
N GLY A 93 -11.83 1.85 -14.72
CA GLY A 93 -10.96 2.88 -14.18
C GLY A 93 -10.97 3.00 -12.65
N ARG A 94 -11.41 1.96 -11.93
CA ARG A 94 -11.41 1.92 -10.46
C ARG A 94 -10.13 1.30 -9.92
N ALA A 95 -9.68 1.79 -8.76
CA ALA A 95 -8.56 1.19 -8.06
C ALA A 95 -9.01 -0.05 -7.26
N LEU A 96 -8.27 -1.15 -7.44
CA LEU A 96 -8.45 -2.44 -6.77
C LEU A 96 -7.15 -2.82 -6.04
N ILE A 97 -7.21 -2.97 -4.72
CA ILE A 97 -6.05 -3.42 -3.94
C ILE A 97 -5.83 -4.92 -4.17
N THR A 98 -4.59 -5.30 -4.48
CA THR A 98 -4.14 -6.69 -4.65
C THR A 98 -3.00 -7.01 -3.68
N ASP A 99 -2.55 -8.27 -3.63
CA ASP A 99 -1.39 -8.72 -2.85
C ASP A 99 -1.50 -8.42 -1.34
N TYR A 100 -2.73 -8.25 -0.86
CA TYR A 100 -3.03 -8.06 0.54
C TYR A 100 -2.75 -9.33 1.33
N GLY A 101 -2.15 -9.19 2.52
CA GLY A 101 -1.88 -10.31 3.42
C GLY A 101 -0.73 -11.23 2.97
N VAL A 102 -0.08 -10.94 1.83
CA VAL A 102 1.16 -11.64 1.42
C VAL A 102 2.25 -11.48 2.48
N ALA A 103 2.30 -10.34 3.17
CA ALA A 103 3.21 -10.14 4.32
C ALA A 103 2.95 -11.15 5.45
N THR A 104 1.68 -11.42 5.77
CA THR A 104 1.29 -12.42 6.78
C THR A 104 1.67 -13.84 6.36
N LEU A 105 1.61 -14.14 5.05
CA LEU A 105 2.09 -15.42 4.53
C LEU A 105 3.61 -15.56 4.63
N VAL A 106 4.37 -14.51 4.33
CA VAL A 106 5.85 -14.52 4.40
C VAL A 106 6.31 -14.74 5.85
N ASP A 107 5.71 -14.04 6.83
CA ASP A 107 5.99 -14.24 8.26
C ASP A 107 5.59 -15.64 8.75
N SER A 108 4.63 -16.29 8.09
CA SER A 108 4.17 -17.62 8.46
C SER A 108 5.01 -18.77 7.89
N VAL A 109 5.80 -18.50 6.85
CA VAL A 109 6.59 -19.50 6.10
C VAL A 109 8.10 -19.36 6.37
N PHE A 110 8.56 -18.16 6.73
CA PHE A 110 9.97 -17.87 6.96
C PHE A 110 10.19 -17.23 8.34
N ASP A 111 11.26 -17.63 9.05
CA ASP A 111 11.67 -16.97 10.30
C ASP A 111 11.81 -15.45 10.11
N ASN A 112 11.43 -14.67 11.12
CA ASN A 112 11.36 -13.18 11.16
C ASN A 112 12.58 -12.42 10.57
N ASN A 113 13.73 -13.08 10.39
CA ASN A 113 14.91 -12.52 9.72
C ASN A 113 14.82 -12.43 8.19
N VAL A 114 13.80 -13.03 7.57
CA VAL A 114 13.67 -13.14 6.10
C VAL A 114 12.72 -12.10 5.51
N ALA A 115 11.90 -11.40 6.30
CA ALA A 115 10.99 -10.38 5.78
C ALA A 115 11.76 -9.32 4.94
N VAL A 116 12.90 -8.84 5.43
CA VAL A 116 13.73 -7.85 4.71
C VAL A 116 14.37 -8.39 3.43
N SER A 117 14.73 -9.68 3.38
CA SER A 117 15.31 -10.28 2.17
C SER A 117 14.23 -10.68 1.15
N SER A 118 13.04 -11.08 1.60
CA SER A 118 11.90 -11.47 0.75
C SER A 118 11.17 -10.30 0.10
N PHE A 119 11.08 -9.14 0.76
CA PHE A 119 10.48 -7.95 0.14
C PHE A 119 11.38 -7.30 -0.92
N GLY A 120 12.66 -7.68 -0.98
CA GLY A 120 13.69 -6.97 -1.73
C GLY A 120 13.81 -5.51 -1.27
N GLY A 121 14.89 -4.81 -1.58
CA GLY A 121 14.98 -3.37 -1.25
C GLY A 121 13.89 -2.49 -1.89
N ALA A 122 12.93 -3.07 -2.60
CA ALA A 122 11.96 -2.41 -3.45
C ALA A 122 10.77 -1.79 -2.69
N CYS A 123 10.34 -2.28 -1.51
CA CYS A 123 9.20 -1.70 -0.77
C CYS A 123 9.61 -0.77 0.38
N ILE A 124 10.91 -0.64 0.65
CA ILE A 124 11.40 0.06 1.85
C ILE A 124 10.96 1.53 1.94
N ARG A 125 10.70 2.17 0.79
CA ARG A 125 10.26 3.57 0.70
C ARG A 125 8.85 3.80 1.23
N TRP A 126 8.05 2.73 1.36
CA TRP A 126 6.69 2.74 1.91
C TRP A 126 6.63 2.21 3.33
N MET A 127 7.73 1.66 3.86
CA MET A 127 7.77 1.04 5.19
C MET A 127 7.89 2.08 6.29
N ALA A 128 7.20 1.85 7.42
CA ALA A 128 7.21 2.74 8.57
C ALA A 128 8.52 2.61 9.37
N PRO A 129 8.97 3.67 10.05
CA PRO A 129 10.26 3.66 10.75
C PRO A 129 10.32 2.63 11.87
N GLU A 130 9.23 2.42 12.61
CA GLU A 130 9.15 1.42 13.68
C GLU A 130 9.27 -0.02 13.16
N THR A 131 8.77 -0.28 11.94
CA THR A 131 8.90 -1.57 11.27
C THR A 131 10.36 -1.86 10.97
N MET A 132 11.12 -0.84 10.56
CA MET A 132 12.56 -0.94 10.27
C MET A 132 13.41 -1.11 11.53
N GLU A 133 12.98 -0.53 12.65
CA GLU A 133 13.71 -0.59 13.92
C GLU A 133 13.55 -1.95 14.62
N SER A 134 12.32 -2.47 14.66
CA SER A 134 11.95 -3.58 15.55
C SER A 134 11.65 -4.88 14.83
N TYR A 135 11.41 -4.86 13.52
CA TYR A 135 10.92 -6.02 12.74
C TYR A 135 9.75 -6.73 13.43
N GLY A 136 8.89 -5.96 14.10
CA GLY A 136 7.71 -6.46 14.79
C GLY A 136 6.57 -6.81 13.83
N GLU A 137 5.51 -7.40 14.37
CA GLU A 137 4.29 -7.69 13.62
C GLU A 137 3.70 -6.41 13.02
N LEU A 138 3.38 -6.45 11.73
CA LEU A 138 2.73 -5.34 11.04
C LEU A 138 1.34 -5.08 11.60
N THR A 139 1.01 -3.80 11.73
CA THR A 139 -0.26 -3.31 12.26
C THR A 139 -1.00 -2.51 11.21
N THR A 140 -2.27 -2.19 11.48
CA THR A 140 -3.03 -1.26 10.63
C THR A 140 -2.36 0.11 10.54
N LYS A 141 -1.50 0.50 11.49
CA LYS A 141 -0.77 1.77 11.48
C LYS A 141 0.38 1.80 10.48
N ASP A 142 0.96 0.65 10.16
CA ASP A 142 1.94 0.50 9.09
C ASP A 142 1.28 0.77 7.73
N ASP A 143 0.06 0.25 7.52
CA ASP A 143 -0.73 0.54 6.32
C ASP A 143 -1.08 2.04 6.21
N ILE A 144 -1.36 2.74 7.32
CA ILE A 144 -1.62 4.20 7.26
C ILE A 144 -0.37 4.94 6.78
N TRP A 145 0.81 4.59 7.30
CA TRP A 145 2.06 5.19 6.83
C TRP A 145 2.29 4.93 5.34
N ALA A 146 2.16 3.67 4.93
CA ALA A 146 2.31 3.24 3.54
C ALA A 146 1.28 3.90 2.62
N PHE A 147 0.04 4.12 3.10
CA PHE A 147 -1.00 4.85 2.37
C PHE A 147 -0.58 6.29 2.08
N GLY A 148 -0.02 7.02 3.06
CA GLY A 148 0.53 8.35 2.82
C GLY A 148 1.65 8.35 1.77
N MET A 149 2.52 7.34 1.80
CA MET A 149 3.57 7.14 0.81
C MET A 149 3.00 6.85 -0.59
N LEU A 150 1.95 6.02 -0.69
CA LEU A 150 1.23 5.74 -1.93
C LEU A 150 0.56 7.00 -2.49
N MET A 151 -0.03 7.86 -1.64
CA MET A 151 -0.60 9.13 -2.08
C MET A 151 0.47 9.99 -2.77
N LEU A 152 1.63 10.14 -2.11
CA LEU A 152 2.75 10.89 -2.66
C LEU A 152 3.26 10.27 -3.96
N GLU A 153 3.36 8.93 -4.01
CA GLU A 153 3.79 8.18 -5.17
C GLU A 153 2.89 8.45 -6.39
N LEU A 154 1.58 8.33 -6.22
CA LEU A 154 0.64 8.51 -7.33
C LEU A 154 0.53 9.98 -7.76
N LEU A 155 0.64 10.94 -6.82
CA LEU A 155 0.58 12.37 -7.14
C LEU A 155 1.83 12.87 -7.86
N THR A 156 3.01 12.31 -7.56
CA THR A 156 4.28 12.68 -8.20
C THR A 156 4.63 11.81 -9.40
N THR A 157 3.98 10.65 -9.51
CA THR A 157 4.29 9.54 -10.43
C THR A 157 5.71 8.98 -10.22
N GLN A 158 6.26 9.14 -9.02
CA GLN A 158 7.62 8.76 -8.64
C GLN A 158 7.61 8.02 -7.30
N PRO A 159 8.54 7.09 -7.05
CA PRO A 159 8.63 6.46 -5.74
C PRO A 159 8.96 7.50 -4.64
N PRO A 160 8.48 7.33 -3.40
CA PRO A 160 8.87 8.23 -2.31
C PRO A 160 10.39 8.27 -2.13
N PHE A 161 10.94 9.46 -1.88
CA PHE A 161 12.38 9.70 -1.77
C PHE A 161 13.20 9.35 -3.04
N HIS A 162 12.59 9.39 -4.24
CA HIS A 162 13.24 9.00 -5.50
C HIS A 162 14.59 9.70 -5.76
N GLU A 163 14.79 10.90 -5.18
CA GLU A 163 16.01 11.69 -5.26
C GLU A 163 17.19 11.08 -4.48
N ILE A 164 16.92 10.13 -3.58
CA ILE A 164 17.93 9.52 -2.70
C ILE A 164 18.35 8.17 -3.29
N PRO A 165 19.62 8.05 -3.75
CA PRO A 165 20.16 6.81 -4.27
C PRO A 165 20.64 5.90 -3.13
N GLY A 166 20.38 4.61 -3.28
CA GLY A 166 20.93 3.58 -2.40
C GLY A 166 20.11 3.31 -1.14
N LEU A 167 19.99 2.03 -0.82
CA LEU A 167 19.14 1.52 0.25
C LEU A 167 19.44 2.14 1.62
N ARG A 168 20.73 2.21 2.00
CA ARG A 168 21.16 2.74 3.30
C ARG A 168 20.83 4.22 3.48
N ALA A 169 21.00 5.02 2.43
CA ALA A 169 20.70 6.46 2.48
C ALA A 169 19.19 6.70 2.60
N VAL A 170 18.37 5.91 1.89
CA VAL A 170 16.91 5.96 1.99
C VAL A 170 16.45 5.59 3.41
N ILE A 171 16.95 4.49 3.98
CA ILE A 171 16.64 4.11 5.37
C ILE A 171 16.99 5.26 6.32
N SER A 172 18.22 5.78 6.23
CA SER A 172 18.67 6.90 7.07
C SER A 172 17.75 8.12 6.93
N ARG A 173 17.30 8.45 5.72
CA ARG A 173 16.38 9.57 5.48
C ARG A 173 15.00 9.32 6.10
N ILE A 174 14.46 8.12 6.00
CA ILE A 174 13.16 7.75 6.58
C ILE A 174 13.22 7.90 8.11
N MET A 175 14.32 7.47 8.73
CA MET A 175 14.54 7.60 10.17
C MET A 175 14.61 9.06 10.66
N GLN A 176 14.97 10.00 9.79
CA GLN A 176 14.99 11.43 10.09
C GLN A 176 13.61 12.10 10.00
N GLY A 177 12.63 11.47 9.33
CA GLY A 177 11.26 11.98 9.24
C GLY A 177 10.60 11.80 7.86
N PRO A 178 9.40 12.35 7.67
CA PRO A 178 8.63 12.19 6.43
C PRO A 178 9.31 12.83 5.21
N PRO A 179 8.82 12.54 3.98
CA PRO A 179 9.25 13.21 2.77
C PRO A 179 9.05 14.73 2.83
N ASN A 180 9.86 15.47 2.06
CA ASN A 180 9.60 16.88 1.84
C ASN A 180 8.39 17.05 0.90
N ARG A 181 7.67 18.17 1.03
CA ARG A 181 6.60 18.50 0.10
C ARG A 181 7.17 18.67 -1.33
N PRO A 182 6.66 17.96 -2.34
CA PRO A 182 7.10 18.14 -3.72
C PRO A 182 6.66 19.52 -4.25
N ALA A 183 7.32 20.01 -5.29
CA ALA A 183 6.92 21.27 -5.92
C ALA A 183 5.61 21.08 -6.69
N ASP A 184 4.82 22.17 -6.83
CA ASP A 184 3.52 22.11 -7.51
C ASP A 184 3.63 21.56 -8.95
N LYS A 185 4.72 21.88 -9.65
CA LYS A 185 4.99 21.37 -11.00
C LYS A 185 5.10 19.83 -11.05
N ASP A 186 5.63 19.21 -10.00
CA ASP A 186 5.87 17.76 -9.95
C ASP A 186 4.55 16.99 -9.75
N THR A 187 3.53 17.67 -9.23
CA THR A 187 2.19 17.13 -8.97
C THR A 187 1.11 17.70 -9.89
N CYS A 188 1.50 18.51 -10.89
CA CYS A 188 0.58 19.24 -11.76
C CYS A 188 -0.44 20.10 -10.97
N GLY A 189 -0.04 20.63 -9.81
CA GLY A 189 -0.91 21.41 -8.91
C GLY A 189 -1.98 20.59 -8.16
N ARG A 190 -1.95 19.25 -8.27
CA ARG A 190 -2.98 18.37 -7.67
C ARG A 190 -2.81 18.18 -6.18
N LEU A 191 -1.59 18.34 -5.66
CA LEU A 191 -1.29 18.26 -4.23
C LEU A 191 -1.58 19.60 -3.55
N THR A 192 -2.87 19.85 -3.28
CA THR A 192 -3.30 21.02 -2.53
C THR A 192 -2.82 20.96 -1.08
N ASN A 193 -2.94 22.08 -0.34
CA ASN A 193 -2.63 22.10 1.09
C ASN A 193 -3.45 21.07 1.88
N ALA A 194 -4.72 20.88 1.51
CA ALA A 194 -5.60 19.93 2.17
C ALA A 194 -5.10 18.49 1.97
N TRP A 195 -4.78 18.11 0.72
CA TRP A 195 -4.22 16.80 0.39
C TRP A 195 -2.85 16.56 1.04
N TRP A 196 -1.99 17.58 1.09
CA TRP A 196 -0.70 17.50 1.77
C TRP A 196 -0.85 17.29 3.28
N ASN A 197 -1.79 17.99 3.92
CA ASN A 197 -2.06 17.80 5.34
C ASN A 197 -2.54 16.37 5.64
N VAL A 198 -3.33 15.76 4.75
CA VAL A 198 -3.70 14.35 4.85
C VAL A 198 -2.47 13.45 4.78
N CYS A 199 -1.56 13.65 3.82
CA CYS A 199 -0.30 12.91 3.77
C CYS A 199 0.48 13.04 5.09
N CYS A 200 0.66 14.26 5.60
CA CYS A 200 1.37 14.50 6.85
C CYS A 200 0.75 13.79 8.05
N SER A 201 -0.58 13.74 8.13
CA SER A 201 -1.28 13.03 9.21
C SER A 201 -0.99 11.52 9.21
N CYS A 202 -0.66 10.95 8.06
CA CYS A 202 -0.30 9.54 7.93
C CYS A 202 1.12 9.23 8.45
N TRP A 203 1.99 10.23 8.56
CA TRP A 203 3.42 10.06 8.84
C TRP A 203 3.86 10.50 10.24
N TYR A 204 2.95 10.48 11.22
CA TYR A 204 3.37 10.63 12.61
C TYR A 204 4.36 9.51 13.00
N ARG A 205 5.45 9.89 13.68
CA ARG A 205 6.50 8.95 14.13
C ARG A 205 5.96 7.90 15.08
N LEU A 206 5.09 8.29 16.02
CA LEU A 206 4.42 7.35 16.90
C LEU A 206 3.21 6.73 16.18
N PRO A 207 3.14 5.39 16.02
CA PRO A 207 2.05 4.74 15.29
C PRO A 207 0.66 5.04 15.86
N SER A 208 0.57 5.20 17.18
CA SER A 208 -0.67 5.53 17.89
C SER A 208 -1.25 6.90 17.54
N GLN A 209 -0.42 7.82 17.03
CA GLN A 209 -0.84 9.16 16.61
C GLN A 209 -1.36 9.21 15.18
N ARG A 210 -1.12 8.17 14.37
CA ARG A 210 -1.65 8.10 13.01
C ARG A 210 -3.17 7.86 13.11
N PRO A 211 -4.00 8.60 12.35
CA PRO A 211 -5.45 8.41 12.36
C PRO A 211 -5.83 7.02 11.84
N PRO A 212 -7.00 6.48 12.19
CA PRO A 212 -7.57 5.35 11.45
C PRO A 212 -7.89 5.78 10.01
N ILE A 213 -7.89 4.83 9.08
CA ILE A 213 -8.14 5.11 7.66
C ILE A 213 -9.53 5.75 7.41
N SER A 214 -10.52 5.48 8.28
CA SER A 214 -11.83 6.12 8.21
C SER A 214 -11.79 7.64 8.37
N ASP A 215 -10.91 8.16 9.22
CA ASP A 215 -10.73 9.61 9.41
C ASP A 215 -9.90 10.23 8.27
N VAL A 216 -8.92 9.48 7.75
CA VAL A 216 -8.16 9.86 6.54
C VAL A 216 -9.12 10.01 5.35
N LEU A 217 -9.97 9.01 5.13
CA LEU A 217 -10.96 9.00 4.06
C LEU A 217 -11.94 10.17 4.16
N ARG A 218 -12.44 10.48 5.37
CA ARG A 218 -13.30 11.64 5.61
C ARG A 218 -12.59 12.94 5.23
N SER A 219 -11.32 13.07 5.60
CA SER A 219 -10.51 14.25 5.29
C SER A 219 -10.30 14.42 3.77
N LEU A 220 -10.03 13.33 3.05
CA LEU A 220 -9.90 13.33 1.59
C LEU A 220 -11.18 13.78 0.89
N GLN A 221 -12.35 13.35 1.38
CA GLN A 221 -13.65 13.71 0.79
C GLN A 221 -14.05 15.17 1.03
N GLN A 222 -13.39 15.85 1.98
CA GLN A 222 -13.62 17.27 2.30
C GLN A 222 -12.57 18.21 1.68
N SER A 223 -11.56 17.66 1.00
CA SER A 223 -10.37 18.36 0.51
C SER A 223 -10.45 18.83 -0.94
#